data_AF-A0A5B0PG30-F1
#
_entry.id   AF-A0A5B0PG30-F1
#
_cell.length_a   1.000
_cell.length_b   1.000
_cell.length_c   1.000
_cell.angle_alpha   90.00
_cell.angle_beta   90.00
_cell.angle_gamma   90.00
#
_symmetry.space_group_name_H-M   'P 1'
#
loop_
_entity.id
_entity.type
_entity.pdbx_description
1 polymer ?
#
loop_
_entity_poly.entity_id
_entity_poly.type
_entity_poly.pdbx_seq_one_letter_code
_entity_poly.pdbx_strand_id
1 'polypeptide(L)'
;MGRKQLPSFTEMSSHQLYSLQISSEQFRSALSQLVSHLQEVDDDPPALDSYYVIRDIQSLSTCFRSLVPLVELYIAPLFPDVNGVSSQVYSKSWFITWNTLFFTATHNAIQAATVFAQNNHL
;
A
#
# COMPACT_ATOMS: atom_id res chain seq x y z
N MET A 1 19.82 -29.67 -6.03
CA MET A 1 18.43 -29.43 -5.57
C MET A 1 17.75 -28.55 -6.59
N GLY A 2 16.69 -29.05 -7.26
CA GLY A 2 16.05 -28.36 -8.37
C GLY A 2 15.26 -27.14 -7.90
N ARG A 3 15.44 -25.99 -8.56
CA ARG A 3 14.58 -24.82 -8.37
C ARG A 3 13.16 -25.22 -8.80
N LYS A 4 12.20 -25.27 -7.88
CA LYS A 4 10.78 -25.38 -8.23
C LYS A 4 10.47 -24.23 -9.19
N GLN A 5 10.07 -24.54 -10.42
CA GLN A 5 9.63 -23.51 -11.37
C GLN A 5 8.35 -22.88 -10.83
N LEU A 6 8.28 -21.55 -10.83
CA LEU A 6 7.05 -20.85 -10.47
C LEU A 6 5.94 -21.25 -11.45
N PRO A 7 4.70 -21.42 -10.98
CA PRO A 7 3.56 -21.58 -11.87
C PRO A 7 3.50 -20.44 -12.87
N SER A 8 3.21 -20.74 -14.14
CA SER A 8 3.12 -19.73 -15.20
C SER A 8 1.81 -18.94 -15.18
N PHE A 9 0.86 -19.34 -14.34
CA PHE A 9 -0.46 -18.72 -14.22
C PHE A 9 -0.93 -18.67 -12.77
N THR A 10 -1.82 -17.73 -12.49
CA THR A 10 -2.52 -17.56 -11.21
C THR A 10 -3.96 -18.06 -11.36
N GLU A 11 -4.60 -18.48 -10.28
CA GLU A 11 -6.04 -18.83 -10.31
C GLU A 11 -6.97 -17.59 -10.33
N MET A 12 -6.44 -16.37 -10.46
CA MET A 12 -7.26 -15.17 -10.59
C MET A 12 -8.08 -15.18 -11.88
N SER A 13 -9.34 -14.79 -11.76
CA SER A 13 -10.15 -14.40 -12.92
C SER A 13 -9.58 -13.14 -13.61
N SER A 14 -9.92 -12.94 -14.88
CA SER A 14 -9.55 -11.72 -15.61
C SER A 14 -10.02 -10.44 -14.90
N HIS A 15 -11.17 -10.48 -14.23
CA HIS A 15 -11.67 -9.36 -13.44
C HIS A 15 -10.78 -9.06 -12.23
N GLN A 16 -10.33 -10.09 -11.51
CA GLN A 16 -9.41 -9.93 -10.37
C GLN A 16 -8.03 -9.43 -10.83
N LEU A 17 -7.51 -9.95 -11.95
CA LEU A 17 -6.27 -9.45 -12.56
C LEU A 17 -6.37 -7.97 -12.94
N TYR A 18 -7.47 -7.59 -13.58
CA TYR A 18 -7.71 -6.18 -13.94
C TYR A 18 -7.84 -5.30 -12.69
N SER A 19 -8.55 -5.77 -11.67
CA SER A 19 -8.70 -5.06 -10.39
C SER A 19 -7.36 -4.88 -9.67
N LEU A 20 -6.48 -5.89 -9.71
CA LEU A 20 -5.11 -5.82 -9.17
C LEU A 20 -4.29 -4.77 -9.92
N GLN A 21 -4.33 -4.77 -11.26
CA GLN A 21 -3.63 -3.79 -12.08
C GLN A 21 -4.08 -2.36 -11.76
N ILE A 22 -5.40 -2.09 -11.83
CA ILE A 22 -5.95 -0.75 -11.59
C ILE A 22 -5.61 -0.26 -10.19
N SER A 23 -5.79 -1.11 -9.17
CA SER A 23 -5.48 -0.73 -7.79
C SER A 23 -3.99 -0.44 -7.61
N SER A 24 -3.10 -1.13 -8.34
CA SER A 24 -1.65 -0.89 -8.29
C SER A 24 -1.27 0.43 -8.96
N GLU A 25 -1.88 0.77 -10.09
CA GLU A 25 -1.67 2.04 -10.77
C GLU A 25 -2.15 3.21 -9.91
N GLN A 26 -3.32 3.06 -9.28
CA GLN A 26 -3.88 4.04 -8.34
C GLN A 26 -3.01 4.19 -7.09
N PHE A 27 -2.52 3.08 -6.52
CA PHE A 27 -1.61 3.12 -5.37
C PHE A 27 -0.33 3.90 -5.70
N ARG A 28 0.30 3.61 -6.85
CA ARG A 28 1.49 4.32 -7.31
C ARG A 28 1.21 5.82 -7.51
N SER A 29 0.07 6.15 -8.12
CA SER A 29 -0.34 7.53 -8.34
C SER A 29 -0.53 8.27 -7.01
N ALA A 30 -1.27 7.69 -6.07
CA ALA A 30 -1.52 8.29 -4.76
C ALA A 30 -0.22 8.45 -3.95
N LEU A 31 0.71 7.50 -4.04
CA LEU A 31 2.01 7.60 -3.37
C LEU A 31 2.84 8.74 -3.96
N SER A 32 2.86 8.86 -5.30
CA SER A 32 3.57 9.94 -5.98
C SER A 32 3.00 11.32 -5.63
N GLN A 33 1.68 11.44 -5.54
CA GLN A 33 1.01 12.68 -5.14
C GLN A 33 1.31 13.03 -3.69
N LEU A 34 1.23 12.06 -2.78
CA LEU A 34 1.56 12.27 -1.37
C LEU A 34 3.00 12.79 -1.22
N VAL A 35 3.97 12.18 -1.91
CA VAL A 35 5.36 12.64 -1.87
C VAL A 35 5.50 14.06 -2.42
N SER A 36 4.85 14.38 -3.55
CA SER A 36 4.86 15.74 -4.12
C SER A 36 4.32 16.78 -3.14
N HIS A 37 3.14 16.53 -2.56
CA HIS A 37 2.52 17.44 -1.61
C HIS A 37 3.34 17.61 -0.34
N LEU A 38 4.06 16.57 0.11
CA LEU A 38 4.95 16.68 1.27
C LEU A 38 6.24 17.45 0.95
N GLN A 39 6.74 17.37 -0.29
CA GLN A 39 7.95 18.10 -0.72
C GLN A 39 7.67 19.59 -0.96
N GLU A 40 6.50 19.93 -1.51
CA GLU A 40 6.09 21.32 -1.74
C GLU A 40 6.03 22.14 -0.43
N VAL A 41 5.84 21.49 0.72
CA VAL A 41 5.85 22.13 2.05
C VAL A 41 7.23 22.63 2.46
N ASP A 42 8.28 21.91 2.08
CA ASP A 42 9.65 22.25 2.46
C ASP A 42 10.12 23.52 1.71
N ASP A 43 9.52 23.84 0.56
CA ASP A 43 9.89 24.96 -0.30
C ASP A 43 9.03 26.23 -0.06
N ASP A 44 7.75 26.12 0.33
CA ASP A 44 6.87 27.26 0.64
C ASP A 44 5.89 26.96 1.83
N PRO A 45 6.23 27.36 3.07
CA PRO A 45 5.52 26.97 4.29
C PRO A 45 4.02 27.30 4.46
N PRO A 46 3.42 28.36 3.86
CA PRO A 46 2.05 28.74 4.20
C PRO A 46 0.96 27.84 3.57
N ALA A 47 1.29 26.83 2.78
CA ALA A 47 0.33 26.19 1.88
C ALA A 47 0.30 24.65 1.91
N LEU A 48 0.73 23.98 3.01
CA LEU A 48 0.37 22.57 3.15
C LEU A 48 -1.14 22.45 3.37
N ASP A 49 -1.87 22.29 2.27
CA ASP A 49 -3.27 21.94 2.33
C ASP A 49 -3.38 20.49 2.82
N SER A 50 -3.58 20.37 4.13
CA SER A 50 -3.76 19.09 4.82
C SER A 50 -4.87 18.25 4.20
N TYR A 51 -5.81 18.89 3.49
CA TYR A 51 -6.80 18.19 2.68
C TYR A 51 -6.18 17.25 1.64
N TYR A 52 -5.18 17.71 0.86
CA TYR A 52 -4.56 16.89 -0.18
C TYR A 52 -3.76 15.73 0.41
N VAL A 53 -3.02 15.97 1.49
CA VAL A 53 -2.29 14.92 2.22
C VAL A 53 -3.25 13.86 2.76
N ILE A 54 -4.34 14.27 3.43
CA ILE A 54 -5.35 13.34 3.97
C ILE A 54 -6.00 12.55 2.83
N ARG A 55 -6.38 13.21 1.73
CA ARG A 55 -6.98 12.57 0.55
C ARG A 55 -6.06 11.49 -0.02
N ASP A 56 -4.78 11.79 -0.18
CA ASP A 56 -3.83 10.85 -0.77
C ASP A 56 -3.58 9.65 0.15
N ILE A 57 -3.49 9.86 1.47
CA ILE A 57 -3.37 8.78 2.46
C ILE A 57 -4.63 7.89 2.48
N GLN A 58 -5.82 8.46 2.34
CA GLN A 58 -7.08 7.72 2.22
C GLN A 58 -7.13 6.90 0.93
N SER A 59 -6.68 7.48 -0.19
CA SER A 59 -6.58 6.79 -1.47
C SER A 59 -5.62 5.59 -1.39
N LEU A 60 -4.44 5.79 -0.79
CA LEU A 60 -3.47 4.73 -0.49
C LEU A 60 -4.09 3.62 0.36
N SER A 61 -4.81 3.97 1.43
CA SER A 61 -5.50 3.00 2.30
C SER A 61 -6.53 2.18 1.54
N THR A 62 -7.28 2.81 0.64
CA THR A 62 -8.31 2.15 -0.17
C THR A 62 -7.69 1.19 -1.17
N CYS A 63 -6.66 1.62 -1.90
CA CYS A 63 -5.96 0.78 -2.86
C CYS A 63 -5.32 -0.43 -2.19
N PHE A 64 -4.68 -0.22 -1.03
CA PHE A 64 -4.00 -1.29 -0.29
C PHE A 64 -5.00 -2.36 0.19
N ARG A 65 -6.18 -1.95 0.67
CA ARG A 65 -7.26 -2.89 1.05
C ARG A 65 -7.75 -3.75 -0.11
N SER A 66 -7.75 -3.22 -1.33
CA SER A 66 -8.13 -3.97 -2.54
C SER A 66 -7.00 -4.89 -3.03
N LEU A 67 -5.75 -4.44 -2.94
CA LEU A 67 -4.58 -5.16 -3.45
C LEU A 67 -4.19 -6.35 -2.58
N VAL A 68 -4.06 -6.16 -1.27
CA VAL A 68 -3.41 -7.15 -0.38
C VAL A 68 -4.13 -8.50 -0.39
N PRO A 69 -5.47 -8.60 -0.33
CA PRO A 69 -6.14 -9.89 -0.37
C PRO A 69 -5.85 -10.68 -1.66
N LEU A 70 -5.76 -9.99 -2.80
CA LEU A 70 -5.46 -10.63 -4.08
C LEU A 70 -4.01 -11.12 -4.12
N VAL A 71 -3.08 -10.31 -3.61
CA VAL A 71 -1.66 -10.69 -3.53
C VAL A 71 -1.47 -11.87 -2.55
N GLU A 72 -2.10 -11.83 -1.38
CA GLU A 72 -2.00 -12.89 -0.37
C GLU A 72 -2.59 -14.22 -0.87
N LEU A 73 -3.75 -14.16 -1.55
CA LEU A 73 -4.46 -15.37 -1.97
C LEU A 73 -3.86 -15.99 -3.23
N TYR A 74 -3.45 -15.18 -4.21
CA TYR A 74 -3.12 -15.69 -5.55
C TYR A 74 -1.65 -15.54 -5.95
N ILE A 75 -0.91 -14.60 -5.36
CA ILE A 75 0.49 -14.33 -5.73
C ILE A 75 1.45 -14.95 -4.73
N ALA A 76 1.19 -14.77 -3.43
CA ALA A 76 2.05 -15.27 -2.36
C ALA A 76 2.28 -16.80 -2.41
N PRO A 77 1.27 -17.64 -2.72
CA PRO A 77 1.48 -19.08 -2.83
C PRO A 77 2.36 -19.50 -4.00
N LEU A 78 2.60 -18.63 -4.98
CA LEU A 78 3.44 -18.93 -6.14
C LEU A 78 4.93 -18.86 -5.81
N PHE A 79 5.30 -18.19 -4.70
CA PHE A 79 6.70 -18.04 -4.32
C PHE A 79 7.33 -19.37 -3.92
N PRO A 80 8.54 -19.70 -4.43
CA PRO A 80 9.22 -20.93 -4.07
C PRO A 80 9.76 -20.85 -2.64
N ASP A 81 9.79 -21.96 -1.92
CA ASP A 81 10.40 -22.06 -0.58
C ASP A 81 11.88 -21.61 -0.62
N VAL A 82 12.30 -20.80 0.36
CA VAL A 82 13.67 -20.27 0.45
C VAL A 82 14.36 -20.86 1.68
N ASN A 83 15.50 -21.53 1.49
CA ASN A 83 16.32 -22.09 2.57
C ASN A 83 15.56 -23.01 3.55
N GLY A 84 14.57 -23.75 3.05
CA GLY A 84 13.72 -24.63 3.88
C GLY A 84 12.61 -23.93 4.65
N VAL A 85 12.49 -22.60 4.52
CA VAL A 85 11.37 -21.83 5.05
C VAL A 85 10.26 -21.80 3.99
N SER A 86 9.04 -22.15 4.40
CA SER A 86 7.88 -22.04 3.51
C SER A 86 7.63 -20.58 3.17
N SER A 87 7.75 -20.25 1.88
CA SER A 87 7.52 -18.88 1.41
C SER A 87 6.08 -18.43 1.66
N GLN A 88 5.13 -19.38 1.65
CA GLN A 88 3.75 -19.10 2.03
C GLN A 88 3.62 -18.65 3.50
N VAL A 89 4.29 -19.35 4.43
CA VAL A 89 4.27 -19.00 5.87
C VAL A 89 4.95 -17.66 6.12
N TYR A 90 6.11 -17.44 5.47
CA TYR A 90 6.84 -16.18 5.55
C TYR A 90 6.00 -15.01 4.99
N SER A 91 5.49 -15.15 3.77
CA SER A 91 4.68 -14.12 3.12
C SER A 91 3.42 -13.81 3.91
N LYS A 92 2.73 -14.81 4.45
CA LYS A 92 1.54 -14.58 5.29
C LYS A 92 1.87 -13.74 6.53
N SER A 93 2.93 -14.11 7.24
CA SER A 93 3.38 -13.36 8.44
C SER A 93 3.80 -11.94 8.10
N TRP A 94 4.47 -11.77 6.95
CA TRP A 94 4.85 -10.48 6.39
C TRP A 94 3.61 -9.63 6.06
N PHE A 95 2.63 -10.15 5.34
CA PHE A 95 1.41 -9.42 4.98
C PHE A 95 0.60 -8.98 6.20
N ILE A 96 0.48 -9.84 7.23
CA ILE A 96 -0.18 -9.46 8.49
C ILE A 96 0.53 -8.27 9.12
N THR A 97 1.86 -8.35 9.25
CA THR A 97 2.67 -7.29 9.85
C THR A 97 2.54 -5.98 9.08
N TRP A 98 2.67 -6.03 7.74
CA TRP A 98 2.54 -4.85 6.89
C TRP A 98 1.14 -4.25 6.90
N ASN A 99 0.09 -5.08 6.90
CA ASN A 99 -1.29 -4.59 7.04
C ASN A 99 -1.47 -3.79 8.33
N THR A 100 -0.99 -4.32 9.45
CA THR A 100 -1.07 -3.62 10.74
C THR A 100 -0.28 -2.32 10.70
N LEU A 101 1.01 -2.37 10.32
CA LEU A 101 1.87 -1.18 10.29
C LEU A 101 1.33 -0.10 9.36
N PHE A 102 0.88 -0.49 8.16
CA PHE A 102 0.35 0.44 7.18
C PHE A 102 -0.94 1.10 7.68
N PHE A 103 -1.88 0.32 8.24
CA PHE A 103 -3.12 0.90 8.77
C PHE A 103 -2.86 1.83 9.97
N THR A 104 -1.93 1.47 10.85
CA THR A 104 -1.53 2.33 11.97
C THR A 104 -0.87 3.61 11.45
N ALA A 105 0.04 3.52 10.48
CA ALA A 105 0.72 4.68 9.91
C ALA A 105 -0.26 5.63 9.21
N THR A 106 -1.19 5.10 8.41
CA THR A 106 -2.17 5.96 7.71
C THR A 106 -3.14 6.62 8.67
N HIS A 107 -3.58 5.92 9.73
CA HIS A 107 -4.39 6.51 10.78
C HIS A 107 -3.67 7.66 11.50
N ASN A 108 -2.45 7.40 11.96
CA ASN A 108 -1.66 8.40 12.68
C ASN A 108 -1.33 9.62 11.81
N ALA A 109 -1.02 9.39 10.53
CA ALA A 109 -0.73 10.46 9.59
C ALA A 109 -1.95 11.35 9.31
N ILE A 110 -3.15 10.76 9.15
CA ILE A 110 -4.40 11.54 9.03
C ILE A 110 -4.66 12.36 10.28
N GLN A 111 -4.47 11.78 11.48
CA GLN A 111 -4.62 12.51 12.73
C GLN A 111 -3.65 13.69 12.83
N ALA A 112 -2.37 13.48 12.51
CA ALA A 112 -1.35 14.52 12.53
C ALA A 112 -1.68 15.66 11.55
N ALA A 113 -2.07 15.33 10.30
CA ALA A 113 -2.48 16.32 9.31
C ALA A 113 -3.74 17.10 9.75
N THR A 114 -4.69 16.44 10.39
CA THR A 114 -5.90 17.11 10.91
C THR A 114 -5.56 18.09 12.03
N VAL A 115 -4.70 17.71 12.98
CA VAL A 115 -4.23 18.59 14.06
C VAL A 115 -3.43 19.76 13.50
N PHE A 116 -2.57 19.50 12.51
CA PHE A 116 -1.82 20.55 11.83
C PHE A 116 -2.75 21.57 11.16
N ALA A 117 -3.76 21.13 10.43
CA ALA A 117 -4.75 22.02 9.82
C ALA A 117 -5.44 22.92 10.87
N GLN A 118 -5.89 22.33 11.98
CA GLN A 118 -6.59 23.06 13.05
C GLN A 118 -5.71 24.14 13.69
N ASN A 119 -4.41 23.88 13.87
CA ASN A 119 -3.49 24.80 14.51
C ASN A 119 -3.04 25.96 13.61
N ASN A 120 -3.15 25.82 12.28
CA ASN A 120 -2.77 26.87 11.31
C ASN A 120 -3.95 27.75 10.85
N HIS A 121 -5.15 27.56 11.43
CA HIS A 121 -6.32 28.43 11.23
C HIS A 121 -6.54 29.44 12.39
N LEU A 122 -5.54 29.66 13.25
CA LEU A 122 -5.45 30.72 14.27
C LEU A 122 -4.33 31.69 13.92
#